data_AF-A0A538AXH4-F1
#
_entry.id   AF-A0A538AXH4-F1
#
_cell.length_a   1.000
_cell.length_b   1.000
_cell.length_c   1.000
_cell.angle_alpha   90.00
_cell.angle_beta   90.00
_cell.angle_gamma   90.00
#
_symmetry.space_group_name_H-M   'P 1'
#
loop_
_entity.id
_entity.type
_entity.pdbx_description
1 polymer ?
#
loop_
_entity_poly.entity_id
_entity_poly.type
_entity_poly.pdbx_seq_one_letter_code
_entity_poly.pdbx_strand_id
1 'polypeptide(L)'
;MVMLDRATRAENAGEYTIQAAIAALHASALSAEDTDWDRILGLYDELLKVAPSPVVELNRAVAVAFARGWAEGLAVTEALDGLGDYYLYHAARADLYRRLGRNAESAQAYDRALELVTNPVERAFLDRRHAQVAG
;
A
#
# COMPACT_ATOMS: atom_id res chain seq x y z
N MET A 1 33.95 21.60 19.10
CA MET A 1 32.98 20.64 19.67
C MET A 1 31.97 20.32 18.58
N VAL A 2 32.19 19.23 17.82
CA VAL A 2 31.31 18.81 16.71
C VAL A 2 30.94 17.36 16.95
N MET A 3 29.71 17.11 17.37
CA MET A 3 29.09 15.79 17.49
C MET A 3 27.59 15.97 17.21
N LEU A 4 27.17 15.96 15.94
CA LEU A 4 25.76 15.82 15.56
C LEU A 4 25.63 15.45 14.06
N ASP A 5 26.11 14.28 13.63
CA ASP A 5 25.78 13.75 12.27
C ASP A 5 25.86 12.21 12.13
N ARG A 6 25.97 11.47 13.25
CA ARG A 6 26.10 10.00 13.21
C ARG A 6 24.76 9.25 13.44
N ALA A 7 23.81 9.85 14.15
CA ALA A 7 22.52 9.22 14.43
C ALA A 7 21.63 9.17 13.18
N THR A 8 21.55 10.28 12.43
CA THR A 8 20.74 10.41 11.21
C THR A 8 21.16 9.43 10.10
N ARG A 9 22.47 9.23 9.88
CA ARG A 9 22.96 8.27 8.88
C ARG A 9 22.65 6.82 9.25
N ALA A 10 22.68 6.47 10.54
CA ALA A 10 22.41 5.11 11.02
C ALA A 10 20.89 4.81 11.01
N GLU A 11 20.06 5.77 11.41
CA GLU A 11 18.59 5.67 11.35
C GLU A 11 18.11 5.53 9.90
N ASN A 12 18.60 6.39 8.99
CA ASN A 12 18.29 6.29 7.56
C ASN A 12 18.81 4.98 6.93
N ALA A 13 19.97 4.48 7.37
CA ALA A 13 20.46 3.18 6.92
C ALA A 13 19.50 2.04 7.32
N GLY A 14 18.84 2.14 8.48
CA GLY A 14 17.80 1.19 8.91
C GLY A 14 16.57 1.22 7.99
N GLU A 15 16.02 2.40 7.72
CA GLU A 15 14.88 2.58 6.80
C GLU A 15 15.18 1.99 5.41
N TYR A 16 16.28 2.44 4.78
CA TYR A 16 16.62 1.99 3.43
C TYR A 16 16.96 0.51 3.35
N THR A 17 17.54 -0.08 4.41
CA THR A 17 17.80 -1.52 4.45
C THR A 17 16.49 -2.32 4.49
N ILE A 18 15.51 -1.87 5.26
CA ILE A 18 14.19 -2.52 5.32
C ILE A 18 13.46 -2.38 3.98
N GLN A 19 13.45 -1.18 3.40
CA GLN A 19 12.86 -0.94 2.07
C GLN A 19 13.53 -1.80 0.98
N ALA A 20 14.86 -1.95 1.03
CA ALA A 20 15.59 -2.81 0.10
C ALA A 20 15.23 -4.29 0.29
N ALA A 21 15.03 -4.74 1.53
CA ALA A 21 14.58 -6.11 1.81
C ALA A 21 13.16 -6.37 1.27
N ILE A 22 12.24 -5.40 1.41
CA ILE A 22 10.89 -5.47 0.83
C ILE A 22 10.98 -5.57 -0.71
N ALA A 23 11.77 -4.70 -1.33
CA ALA A 23 11.96 -4.71 -2.79
C ALA A 23 12.58 -6.02 -3.29
N ALA A 24 13.56 -6.59 -2.56
CA ALA A 24 14.18 -7.86 -2.90
C ALA A 24 13.18 -9.03 -2.85
N LEU A 25 12.28 -9.05 -1.86
CA LEU A 25 11.24 -10.08 -1.78
C LEU A 25 10.29 -10.01 -2.97
N HIS A 26 9.83 -8.82 -3.34
CA HIS A 26 9.02 -8.64 -4.55
C HIS A 26 9.76 -9.06 -5.82
N ALA A 27 11.04 -8.70 -5.97
CA ALA A 27 11.84 -9.03 -7.15
C ALA A 27 12.16 -10.53 -7.25
N SER A 28 12.13 -11.26 -6.14
CA SER A 28 12.39 -12.71 -6.10
C SER A 28 11.17 -13.58 -6.43
N ALA A 29 9.97 -13.00 -6.40
CA ALA A 29 8.73 -13.70 -6.65
C ALA A 29 8.36 -13.70 -8.15
N LEU A 30 7.80 -14.81 -8.64
CA LEU A 30 7.34 -14.92 -10.03
C LEU A 30 5.99 -14.24 -10.27
N SER A 31 5.21 -14.09 -9.19
CA SER A 31 3.92 -13.40 -9.17
C SER A 31 3.72 -12.72 -7.81
N ALA A 32 2.70 -11.87 -7.72
CA ALA A 32 2.32 -11.29 -6.43
C ALA A 32 1.92 -12.40 -5.45
N GLU A 33 1.23 -13.44 -5.91
CA GLU A 33 0.78 -14.57 -5.11
C GLU A 33 1.93 -15.42 -4.57
N ASP A 34 3.07 -15.47 -5.28
CA ASP A 34 4.27 -16.21 -4.85
C ASP A 34 5.16 -15.43 -3.87
N THR A 35 4.79 -14.18 -3.56
CA THR A 35 5.56 -13.33 -2.65
C THR A 35 5.36 -13.80 -1.21
N ASP A 36 6.44 -13.83 -0.42
CA ASP A 36 6.38 -14.10 1.03
C ASP A 36 5.78 -12.89 1.78
N TRP A 37 4.45 -12.82 1.76
CA TRP A 37 3.69 -11.70 2.32
C TRP A 37 3.76 -11.64 3.85
N ASP A 38 3.93 -12.76 4.53
CA ASP A 38 4.17 -12.79 5.98
C ASP A 38 5.46 -12.06 6.32
N ARG A 39 6.52 -12.31 5.54
CA ARG A 39 7.80 -11.61 5.71
C ARG A 39 7.73 -10.15 5.32
N ILE A 40 7.03 -9.81 4.24
CA ILE A 40 6.80 -8.40 3.85
C ILE A 40 6.03 -7.65 4.94
N LEU A 41 4.99 -8.26 5.52
CA LEU A 41 4.23 -7.67 6.61
C LEU A 41 5.14 -7.38 7.82
N GLY A 42 5.97 -8.34 8.22
CA GLY A 42 6.94 -8.13 9.31
C GLY A 42 7.96 -7.02 9.00
N LEU A 43 8.39 -6.88 7.75
CA LEU A 43 9.27 -5.76 7.36
C LEU A 43 8.55 -4.42 7.42
N TYR A 44 7.28 -4.34 7.03
CA TYR A 44 6.48 -3.12 7.21
C TYR A 44 6.21 -2.80 8.68
N ASP A 45 6.02 -3.81 9.54
CA ASP A 45 5.94 -3.62 10.99
C ASP A 45 7.20 -2.97 11.55
N GLU A 46 8.39 -3.40 11.10
CA GLU A 46 9.65 -2.77 11.50
C GLU A 46 9.83 -1.38 10.87
N LEU A 47 9.45 -1.20 9.60
CA LEU A 47 9.53 0.08 8.90
C LEU A 47 8.70 1.16 9.60
N LEU A 48 7.49 0.82 10.07
CA LEU A 48 6.64 1.76 10.81
C LEU A 48 7.26 2.25 12.11
N LYS A 49 8.10 1.44 12.78
CA LYS A 49 8.76 1.85 14.03
C LYS A 49 9.84 2.90 13.77
N VAL A 50 10.52 2.83 12.63
CA VAL A 50 11.67 3.69 12.32
C VAL A 50 11.35 4.85 11.40
N ALA A 51 10.33 4.71 10.54
CA ALA A 51 9.91 5.71 9.56
C ALA A 51 8.36 5.71 9.41
N PRO A 52 7.61 6.12 10.46
CA PRO A 52 6.16 6.16 10.42
C PRO A 52 5.68 7.19 9.39
N SER A 53 4.80 6.76 8.49
CA SER A 53 4.09 7.65 7.58
C SER A 53 2.78 7.02 7.09
N PRO A 54 1.78 7.82 6.69
CA PRO A 54 0.53 7.30 6.16
C PRO A 54 0.72 6.38 4.94
N VAL A 55 1.76 6.62 4.13
CA VAL A 55 2.10 5.77 2.98
C VAL A 55 2.64 4.41 3.44
N VAL A 56 3.48 4.37 4.47
CA VAL A 56 3.97 3.10 5.03
C VAL A 56 2.82 2.32 5.68
N GLU A 57 1.91 3.00 6.38
CA GLU A 57 0.71 2.39 6.96
C GLU A 57 -0.21 1.79 5.90
N LEU A 58 -0.44 2.51 4.79
CA LEU A 58 -1.20 2.00 3.66
C LEU A 58 -0.55 0.77 3.03
N ASN A 59 0.76 0.82 2.77
CA ASN A 59 1.48 -0.31 2.18
C ASN A 59 1.45 -1.53 3.10
N ARG A 60 1.55 -1.33 4.42
CA ARG A 60 1.36 -2.39 5.41
C ARG A 60 -0.03 -2.99 5.35
N ALA A 61 -1.08 -2.17 5.24
CA ALA A 61 -2.45 -2.65 5.14
C ALA A 61 -2.65 -3.53 3.89
N VAL A 62 -2.00 -3.19 2.76
CA VAL A 62 -1.96 -4.05 1.57
C VAL A 62 -1.27 -5.38 1.89
N ALA A 63 -0.12 -5.38 2.58
CA ALA A 63 0.55 -6.61 2.99
C ALA A 63 -0.32 -7.49 3.91
N VAL A 64 -1.09 -6.91 4.83
CA VAL A 64 -2.10 -7.64 5.63
C VAL A 64 -3.14 -8.29 4.72
N ALA A 65 -3.62 -7.59 3.70
CA ALA A 65 -4.63 -8.14 2.78
C ALA A 65 -4.15 -9.42 2.09
N PHE A 66 -2.89 -9.46 1.66
CA PHE A 66 -2.30 -10.64 1.02
C PHE A 66 -1.92 -11.74 2.03
N ALA A 67 -1.41 -11.39 3.22
CA ALA A 67 -0.96 -12.36 4.22
C ALA A 67 -2.10 -12.99 5.05
N ARG A 68 -3.17 -12.22 5.30
CA ARG A 68 -4.26 -12.57 6.23
C ARG A 68 -5.63 -12.64 5.57
N GLY A 69 -5.77 -12.03 4.39
CA GLY A 69 -6.97 -12.07 3.57
C GLY A 69 -7.61 -10.70 3.35
N TRP A 70 -8.37 -10.60 2.26
CA TRP A 70 -8.88 -9.32 1.75
C TRP A 70 -9.78 -8.56 2.73
N ALA A 71 -10.58 -9.27 3.53
CA ALA A 71 -11.48 -8.66 4.51
C ALA A 71 -10.71 -7.99 5.66
N GLU A 72 -9.66 -8.64 6.17
CA GLU A 72 -8.82 -8.08 7.22
C GLU A 72 -7.99 -6.90 6.68
N GLY A 73 -7.41 -7.05 5.49
CA GLY A 73 -6.70 -5.97 4.82
C GLY A 73 -7.58 -4.73 4.61
N LEU A 74 -8.82 -4.93 4.15
CA LEU A 74 -9.78 -3.84 4.00
C LEU A 74 -10.07 -3.15 5.34
N ALA A 75 -10.33 -3.91 6.40
CA ALA A 75 -10.60 -3.34 7.72
C ALA A 75 -9.43 -2.49 8.23
N VAL A 76 -8.18 -2.96 8.03
CA VAL A 76 -6.98 -2.18 8.37
C VAL A 76 -6.85 -0.94 7.50
N THR A 77 -7.10 -1.04 6.19
CA THR A 77 -7.05 0.11 5.28
C THR A 77 -8.09 1.16 5.67
N GLU A 78 -9.33 0.78 5.99
CA GLU A 78 -10.40 1.73 6.31
C GLU A 78 -10.22 2.43 7.67
N ALA A 79 -9.38 1.87 8.54
CA ALA A 79 -9.01 2.50 9.81
C ALA A 79 -7.89 3.55 9.66
N LEU A 80 -7.33 3.74 8.46
CA LEU A 80 -6.28 4.72 8.22
C LEU A 80 -6.85 6.13 8.08
N ASP A 81 -6.20 7.08 8.73
CA ASP A 81 -6.54 8.50 8.68
C ASP A 81 -5.56 9.30 7.81
N GLY A 82 -5.95 10.51 7.40
CA GLY A 82 -5.05 11.45 6.71
C GLY A 82 -4.72 11.13 5.24
N LEU A 83 -5.36 10.10 4.65
CA LEU A 83 -5.15 9.68 3.26
C LEU A 83 -6.30 10.06 2.31
N GLY A 84 -7.25 10.88 2.76
CA GLY A 84 -8.47 11.22 2.01
C GLY A 84 -8.25 11.86 0.63
N ASP A 85 -7.12 12.56 0.44
CA ASP A 85 -6.73 13.18 -0.84
C ASP A 85 -5.64 12.39 -1.58
N TYR A 86 -5.30 11.19 -1.10
CA TYR A 86 -4.32 10.33 -1.73
C TYR A 86 -5.01 9.31 -2.64
N TYR A 87 -4.86 9.45 -3.95
CA TYR A 87 -5.59 8.59 -4.90
C TYR A 87 -5.25 7.09 -4.73
N LEU A 88 -4.03 6.73 -4.31
CA LEU A 88 -3.63 5.33 -4.10
C LEU A 88 -4.34 4.68 -2.90
N TYR A 89 -4.74 5.46 -1.90
CA TYR A 89 -5.58 4.97 -0.81
C TYR A 89 -6.94 4.49 -1.33
N HIS A 90 -7.59 5.33 -2.16
CA HIS A 90 -8.87 4.98 -2.77
C HIS A 90 -8.74 3.85 -3.78
N ALA A 91 -7.65 3.82 -4.57
CA ALA A 91 -7.39 2.72 -5.50
C ALA A 91 -7.17 1.37 -4.78
N ALA A 92 -6.47 1.36 -3.64
CA ALA A 92 -6.28 0.16 -2.83
C ALA A 92 -7.62 -0.35 -2.25
N ARG A 93 -8.43 0.55 -1.68
CA ARG A 93 -9.79 0.21 -1.21
C ARG A 93 -10.65 -0.35 -2.34
N ALA A 94 -10.61 0.27 -3.51
CA ALA A 94 -11.37 -0.18 -4.67
C ALA A 94 -10.98 -1.61 -5.10
N ASP A 95 -9.68 -1.94 -5.12
CA ASP A 95 -9.23 -3.29 -5.46
C ASP A 95 -9.65 -4.32 -4.40
N LEU A 96 -9.58 -3.98 -3.11
CA LEU A 96 -10.00 -4.85 -2.02
C LEU A 96 -11.51 -5.13 -2.05
N TYR A 97 -12.33 -4.09 -2.25
CA TYR A 97 -13.77 -4.25 -2.45
C TYR A 97 -14.08 -5.16 -3.65
N ARG A 98 -13.40 -4.95 -4.78
CA ARG A 98 -13.55 -5.80 -5.97
C ARG A 98 -13.21 -7.26 -5.69
N ARG A 99 -12.11 -7.53 -4.99
CA ARG A 99 -11.69 -8.90 -4.60
C ARG A 99 -12.69 -9.58 -3.66
N LEU A 100 -13.43 -8.79 -2.87
CA LEU A 100 -14.51 -9.24 -2.01
C LEU A 100 -15.88 -9.34 -2.72
N GLY A 101 -15.95 -9.02 -4.02
CA GLY A 101 -17.21 -9.01 -4.79
C GLY A 101 -18.14 -7.83 -4.48
N ARG A 102 -17.64 -6.81 -3.77
CA ARG A 102 -18.39 -5.60 -3.38
C ARG A 102 -18.26 -4.53 -4.46
N ASN A 103 -18.90 -4.78 -5.61
CA ASN A 103 -18.70 -3.98 -6.81
C ASN A 103 -19.15 -2.53 -6.68
N ALA A 104 -20.26 -2.26 -5.97
CA ALA A 104 -20.77 -0.91 -5.79
C ALA A 104 -19.80 -0.03 -4.99
N GLU A 105 -19.27 -0.55 -3.87
CA GLU A 105 -18.26 0.15 -3.07
C GLU A 105 -16.93 0.27 -3.80
N SER A 106 -16.57 -0.73 -4.61
CA SER A 106 -15.39 -0.67 -5.47
C SER A 106 -15.49 0.45 -6.50
N ALA A 107 -16.65 0.59 -7.16
CA ALA A 107 -16.89 1.67 -8.13
C ALA A 107 -16.76 3.05 -7.49
N GLN A 108 -17.41 3.29 -6.35
CA GLN A 108 -17.32 4.55 -5.61
C GLN A 108 -15.88 4.90 -5.21
N ALA A 109 -15.09 3.90 -4.79
CA ALA A 109 -13.69 4.11 -4.45
C ALA A 109 -12.83 4.42 -5.69
N TYR A 110 -13.10 3.77 -6.83
CA TYR A 110 -12.43 4.11 -8.09
C TYR A 110 -12.79 5.51 -8.59
N ASP A 111 -14.06 5.94 -8.49
CA ASP A 111 -14.48 7.30 -8.83
C ASP A 111 -13.66 8.32 -8.03
N ARG A 112 -13.53 8.12 -6.72
CA ARG A 112 -12.73 9.00 -5.87
C ARG A 112 -11.23 8.99 -6.23
N ALA A 113 -10.68 7.82 -6.58
CA ALA A 113 -9.31 7.74 -7.07
C ALA A 113 -9.12 8.50 -8.40
N LEU A 114 -10.11 8.43 -9.30
CA LEU A 114 -10.11 9.10 -10.61
C LEU A 114 -10.29 10.61 -10.49
N GLU A 115 -10.93 11.12 -9.44
CA GLU A 115 -10.96 12.56 -9.14
C GLU A 115 -9.58 13.10 -8.74
N LEU A 116 -8.78 12.29 -8.03
CA LEU A 116 -7.53 12.72 -7.41
C LEU A 116 -6.27 12.45 -8.24
N VAL A 117 -6.30 11.45 -9.13
CA VAL A 117 -5.14 11.08 -9.95
C VAL A 117 -4.83 12.14 -11.02
N THR A 118 -3.56 12.52 -11.11
CA THR A 118 -3.08 13.52 -12.09
C THR A 118 -2.25 12.90 -13.21
N ASN A 119 -1.64 11.74 -12.96
CA ASN A 119 -0.83 11.04 -13.97
C ASN A 119 -1.74 10.32 -14.99
N PRO A 120 -1.62 10.61 -16.29
CA PRO A 120 -2.49 10.02 -17.31
C PRO A 120 -2.33 8.49 -17.45
N VAL A 121 -1.14 7.94 -17.17
CA VAL A 121 -0.91 6.48 -17.23
C VAL A 121 -1.65 5.78 -16.11
N GLU A 122 -1.57 6.34 -14.89
CA GLU A 122 -2.27 5.81 -13.72
C GLU A 122 -3.78 5.99 -13.85
N ARG A 123 -4.24 7.14 -14.37
CA ARG A 123 -5.65 7.37 -14.71
C ARG A 123 -6.18 6.30 -15.66
N ALA A 124 -5.49 6.06 -16.78
CA ALA A 124 -5.89 5.04 -17.74
C ALA A 124 -5.90 3.62 -17.14
N PHE A 125 -5.01 3.32 -16.19
CA PHE A 125 -5.05 2.07 -15.44
C PHE A 125 -6.30 1.99 -14.54
N LEU A 126 -6.61 3.05 -13.80
CA LEU A 126 -7.77 3.12 -12.91
C LEU A 126 -9.09 3.04 -13.70
N ASP A 127 -9.20 3.73 -14.83
CA ASP A 127 -10.39 3.66 -15.71
C ASP A 127 -10.67 2.23 -16.17
N ARG A 128 -9.63 1.50 -16.59
CA ARG A 128 -9.77 0.09 -16.99
C ARG A 128 -10.22 -0.80 -15.84
N ARG A 129 -9.76 -0.54 -14.62
CA ARG A 129 -10.19 -1.28 -13.43
C ARG A 129 -11.61 -0.92 -13.01
N HIS A 130 -11.97 0.36 -13.07
CA HIS A 130 -13.31 0.85 -12.76
C HIS A 130 -14.37 0.22 -13.67
N ALA A 131 -14.08 0.11 -14.97
CA ALA A 131 -14.97 -0.53 -15.93
C ALA A 131 -15.24 -2.03 -15.63
N GLN A 132 -14.42 -2.70 -14.80
CA GLN A 132 -14.64 -4.08 -14.40
C GLN A 132 -15.70 -4.24 -13.30
N VAL A 133 -16.08 -3.15 -12.61
CA VAL A 133 -16.99 -3.16 -11.45
C VAL A 133 -18.20 -2.24 -11.61
N ALA A 134 -18.18 -1.34 -12.60
CA ALA A 134 -19.29 -0.44 -12.89
C ALA A 134 -20.45 -1.09 -13.68
N GLY A 135 -20.46 -2.42 -13.80
CA GLY A 135 -21.44 -3.21 -14.55
C GLY A 135 -22.39 -4.01 -13.67
#